data_AF-A0A1V5VVA6-F1
#
_entry.id   AF-A0A1V5VVA6-F1
#
_cell.length_a   1.000
_cell.length_b   1.000
_cell.length_c   1.000
_cell.angle_alpha   90.00
_cell.angle_beta   90.00
_cell.angle_gamma   90.00
#
_symmetry.space_group_name_H-M   'P 1'
#
loop_
_entity.id
_entity.type
_entity.pdbx_description
1 polymer ?
#
loop_
_entity_poly.entity_id
_entity_poly.type
_entity_poly.pdbx_seq_one_letter_code
_entity_poly.pdbx_strand_id
1 'polypeptide(L)'
;MSSLEYARQRLRAFMGEVARLRQSEFPYEHSVEALDRIDKLFTRKLARLNAFGHSSDPAIVSQECALALRDVFRYLPLLGFILRSTNVRNAFEVYGPLLRLASAVLEPGVAKGDRRTRLLLSSEWDYSPHVYTEIADLPGFVLIGLPAPESSNPLLVPLAGHELGLGRTGAEGPGRAHVG
;
A
#
# COMPACT_ATOMS: atom_id res chain seq x y z
N MET A 1 21.61 23.82 -6.65
CA MET A 1 20.48 23.37 -5.83
C MET A 1 21.01 22.40 -4.79
N SER A 2 20.79 22.67 -3.50
CA SER A 2 21.29 21.80 -2.43
C SER A 2 20.54 20.47 -2.39
N SER A 3 21.16 19.40 -1.87
CA SER A 3 20.51 18.09 -1.68
C SER A 3 19.21 18.21 -0.87
N LEU A 4 19.21 19.09 0.14
CA LEU A 4 18.06 19.39 0.98
C LEU A 4 16.91 20.05 0.22
N GLU A 5 17.20 21.05 -0.62
CA GLU A 5 16.19 21.67 -1.48
C GLU A 5 15.61 20.68 -2.48
N TYR A 6 16.46 19.85 -3.09
CA TYR A 6 16.00 18.80 -4.01
C TYR A 6 15.07 17.80 -3.32
N ALA A 7 15.46 17.28 -2.14
CA ALA A 7 14.64 16.36 -1.38
C ALA A 7 13.29 16.99 -0.99
N ARG A 8 13.29 18.23 -0.49
CA ARG A 8 12.05 18.98 -0.17
C ARG A 8 11.15 19.15 -1.40
N GLN A 9 11.73 19.50 -2.55
CA GLN A 9 10.96 19.66 -3.79
C GLN A 9 10.34 18.33 -4.24
N ARG A 10 11.10 17.22 -4.20
CA ARG A 10 10.60 15.89 -4.57
C ARG A 10 9.49 15.42 -3.64
N LEU A 11 9.61 15.66 -2.34
CA LEU A 11 8.56 15.33 -1.37
C LEU A 11 7.28 16.14 -1.62
N ARG A 12 7.41 17.44 -1.88
CA ARG A 12 6.24 18.28 -2.22
C ARG A 12 5.57 17.85 -3.51
N ALA A 13 6.34 17.51 -4.54
CA ALA A 13 5.80 17.00 -5.79
C ALA A 13 5.05 15.68 -5.58
N PHE A 14 5.64 14.75 -4.82
CA PHE A 14 4.99 13.49 -4.45
C PHE A 14 3.69 13.71 -3.66
N MET A 15 3.70 14.59 -2.65
CA MET A 15 2.49 14.96 -1.90
C MET A 15 1.43 15.63 -2.78
N GLY A 16 1.85 16.42 -3.77
CA GLY A 16 0.96 16.99 -4.79
C GLY A 16 0.23 15.91 -5.60
N GLU A 17 0.92 14.85 -5.99
CA GLU A 17 0.29 13.70 -6.64
C GLU A 17 -0.66 12.95 -5.71
N VAL A 18 -0.31 12.76 -4.44
CA VAL A 18 -1.22 12.18 -3.44
C VAL A 18 -2.49 13.03 -3.32
N ALA A 19 -2.36 14.35 -3.21
CA ALA A 19 -3.49 15.27 -3.12
C ALA A 19 -4.36 15.25 -4.37
N ARG A 20 -3.75 15.18 -5.57
CA ARG A 20 -4.47 15.03 -6.84
C ARG A 20 -5.24 13.71 -6.90
N LEU A 21 -4.62 12.60 -6.48
CA LEU A 21 -5.28 11.29 -6.44
C LEU A 21 -6.45 11.27 -5.48
N ARG A 22 -6.38 11.95 -4.32
CA ARG A 22 -7.50 12.05 -3.37
C ARG A 22 -8.75 12.71 -3.94
N GLN A 23 -8.63 13.46 -5.03
CA GLN A 23 -9.76 14.07 -5.75
C GLN A 23 -10.41 13.09 -6.75
N SER A 24 -9.85 11.90 -6.94
CA SER A 24 -10.42 10.87 -7.81
C SER A 24 -11.56 10.15 -7.12
N GLU A 25 -12.50 9.62 -7.90
CA GLU A 25 -13.57 8.79 -7.38
C GLU A 25 -13.04 7.38 -7.08
N PHE A 26 -13.08 6.99 -5.81
CA PHE A 26 -12.77 5.64 -5.37
C PHE A 26 -14.04 4.89 -5.00
N PRO A 27 -14.23 3.65 -5.47
CA PRO A 27 -15.38 2.84 -5.08
C PRO A 27 -15.33 2.36 -3.63
N TYR A 28 -14.14 2.34 -3.03
CA TYR A 28 -13.91 1.78 -1.70
C TYR A 28 -13.10 2.73 -0.83
N GLU A 29 -13.52 2.89 0.42
CA GLU A 29 -12.91 3.82 1.39
C GLU A 29 -11.45 3.48 1.74
N HIS A 30 -11.05 2.21 1.63
CA HIS A 30 -9.69 1.79 1.94
C HIS A 30 -8.64 2.46 1.05
N SER A 31 -8.96 2.79 -0.22
CA SER A 31 -8.06 3.55 -1.10
C SER A 31 -7.82 4.97 -0.59
N VAL A 32 -8.86 5.63 -0.10
CA VAL A 32 -8.77 6.96 0.49
C VAL A 32 -7.98 6.90 1.80
N GLU A 33 -8.24 5.90 2.65
CA GLU A 33 -7.50 5.74 3.90
C GLU A 33 -6.00 5.49 3.66
N ALA A 34 -5.64 4.72 2.63
CA ALA A 34 -4.24 4.52 2.25
C ALA A 34 -3.57 5.85 1.86
N LEU A 35 -4.24 6.67 1.04
CA LEU A 35 -3.74 8.00 0.66
C LEU A 35 -3.57 8.91 1.88
N ASP A 36 -4.51 8.90 2.82
CA ASP A 36 -4.43 9.69 4.04
C ASP A 36 -3.23 9.30 4.92
N ARG A 37 -2.93 8.01 5.01
CA ARG A 37 -1.76 7.51 5.77
C ARG A 37 -0.46 7.88 5.08
N ILE A 38 -0.39 7.74 3.75
CA ILE A 38 0.77 8.15 2.95
C ILE A 38 1.01 9.66 3.12
N ASP A 39 -0.05 10.48 3.02
CA ASP A 39 0.05 11.93 3.17
C ASP A 39 0.57 12.32 4.56
N LYS A 40 0.05 11.71 5.63
CA LYS A 40 0.55 11.91 7.01
C LYS A 40 2.02 11.51 7.15
N LEU A 41 2.43 10.40 6.54
CA LEU A 41 3.82 9.94 6.57
C LEU A 41 4.76 10.96 5.92
N PHE A 42 4.45 11.40 4.70
CA PHE A 42 5.31 12.31 3.95
C PHE A 42 5.26 13.74 4.49
N THR A 43 4.14 14.17 5.07
CA THR A 43 4.06 15.43 5.83
C THR A 43 5.04 15.45 6.99
N ARG A 44 5.11 14.36 7.79
CA ARG A 44 6.09 14.24 8.89
C ARG A 44 7.53 14.28 8.39
N LYS A 45 7.82 13.59 7.28
CA LYS A 45 9.17 13.59 6.67
C LYS A 45 9.55 14.98 6.17
N LEU A 46 8.64 15.68 5.50
CA LEU A 46 8.87 17.05 5.03
C LEU A 46 9.08 18.02 6.20
N ALA A 47 8.28 17.90 7.27
CA ALA A 47 8.47 18.69 8.49
C ALA A 47 9.86 18.46 9.10
N ARG A 48 10.32 17.20 9.17
CA ARG A 48 11.67 16.86 9.63
C ARG A 48 12.75 17.50 8.76
N LEU A 49 12.62 17.42 7.43
CA LEU A 49 13.57 18.08 6.53
C LEU A 49 13.54 19.60 6.66
N ASN A 50 12.38 20.22 6.92
CA ASN A 50 12.25 21.66 7.12
C ASN A 50 12.89 22.15 8.42
N ALA A 51 13.03 21.29 9.42
CA ALA A 51 13.70 21.62 10.68
C ALA A 51 15.23 21.79 10.53
N PHE A 52 15.84 21.27 9.47
CA PHE A 52 17.28 21.47 9.22
C PHE A 52 17.59 22.89 8.75
N GLY A 53 18.57 23.49 9.43
CA GLY A 53 19.09 24.85 9.18
C GLY A 53 20.59 24.84 8.89
N HIS A 54 21.21 26.02 8.89
CA HIS A 54 22.64 26.19 8.54
C HIS A 54 23.61 25.61 9.59
N SER A 55 23.15 25.37 10.82
CA SER A 55 23.92 24.77 11.91
C SER A 55 23.78 23.25 12.00
N SER A 56 22.99 22.63 11.13
CA SER A 56 22.77 21.18 11.14
C SER A 56 23.97 20.43 10.55
N ASP A 57 24.30 19.28 11.14
CA ASP A 57 25.38 18.42 10.65
C ASP A 57 25.12 17.99 9.19
N PRO A 58 26.01 18.35 8.23
CA PRO A 58 25.85 18.00 6.82
C PRO A 58 25.69 16.50 6.56
N ALA A 59 26.33 15.64 7.35
CA ALA A 59 26.23 14.19 7.21
C ALA A 59 24.81 13.70 7.55
N ILE A 60 24.23 14.20 8.65
CA ILE A 60 22.87 13.88 9.07
C ILE A 60 21.85 14.41 8.05
N VAL A 61 22.03 15.65 7.58
CA VAL A 61 21.15 16.23 6.56
C VAL A 61 21.15 15.39 5.29
N SER A 62 22.33 14.99 4.81
CA SER A 62 22.48 14.15 3.62
C SER A 62 21.80 12.77 3.78
N GLN A 63 22.02 12.12 4.93
CA GLN A 63 21.40 10.84 5.24
C GLN A 63 19.87 10.94 5.25
N GLU A 64 19.30 11.95 5.89
CA GLU A 64 17.86 12.15 5.95
C GLU A 64 17.25 12.48 4.59
N CYS A 65 17.95 13.25 3.75
CA CYS A 65 17.55 13.48 2.37
C CYS A 65 17.49 12.15 1.58
N ALA A 66 18.52 11.31 1.71
CA ALA A 66 18.59 10.02 1.04
C ALA A 66 17.48 9.07 1.49
N LEU A 67 17.19 9.01 2.80
CA LEU A 67 16.10 8.20 3.35
C LEU A 67 14.74 8.68 2.82
N ALA A 68 14.48 10.00 2.85
CA ALA A 68 13.24 10.57 2.36
C ALA A 68 13.02 10.30 0.86
N LEU A 69 14.07 10.45 0.04
CA LEU A 69 14.02 10.17 -1.39
C LEU A 69 13.81 8.69 -1.68
N ARG A 70 14.49 7.80 -0.96
CA ARG A 70 14.30 6.34 -1.06
C ARG A 70 12.85 5.98 -0.81
N ASP A 71 12.22 6.60 0.18
CA ASP A 71 10.81 6.34 0.49
C ASP A 71 9.89 6.86 -0.62
N VAL A 72 10.17 8.02 -1.23
CA VAL A 72 9.41 8.45 -2.44
C VAL A 72 9.44 7.36 -3.52
N PHE A 73 10.62 6.84 -3.85
CA PHE A 73 10.74 5.78 -4.87
C PHE A 73 10.03 4.49 -4.49
N ARG A 74 10.05 4.12 -3.20
CA ARG A 74 9.33 2.96 -2.68
C ARG A 74 7.81 3.11 -2.80
N TYR A 75 7.29 4.32 -2.59
CA TYR A 75 5.84 4.58 -2.57
C TYR A 75 5.24 4.93 -3.94
N LEU A 76 6.07 5.21 -4.96
CA LEU A 76 5.58 5.48 -6.33
C LEU A 76 4.78 4.30 -6.94
N PRO A 77 5.25 3.04 -6.89
CA PRO A 77 4.47 1.90 -7.37
C PRO A 77 3.13 1.76 -6.65
N LEU A 78 3.10 2.05 -5.35
CA LEU A 78 1.89 2.03 -4.54
C LEU A 78 0.89 3.11 -4.97
N LEU A 79 1.34 4.33 -5.30
CA LEU A 79 0.45 5.34 -5.87
C LEU A 79 -0.09 4.92 -7.23
N GLY A 80 0.72 4.27 -8.06
CA GLY A 80 0.25 3.69 -9.33
C GLY A 80 -0.82 2.61 -9.10
N PHE A 81 -0.64 1.78 -8.08
CA PHE A 81 -1.62 0.78 -7.66
C PHE A 81 -2.93 1.44 -7.20
N ILE A 82 -2.84 2.45 -6.31
CA ILE A 82 -4.02 3.18 -5.82
C ILE A 82 -4.73 3.88 -6.97
N LEU A 83 -4.02 4.55 -7.88
CA LEU A 83 -4.62 5.16 -9.06
C LEU A 83 -5.45 4.16 -9.87
N ARG A 84 -4.94 2.96 -10.10
CA ARG A 84 -5.67 1.89 -10.80
C ARG A 84 -6.81 1.27 -9.99
N SER A 85 -6.97 1.62 -8.71
CA SER A 85 -8.13 1.23 -7.89
C SER A 85 -9.37 2.10 -8.11
N THR A 86 -9.26 3.19 -8.88
CA THR A 86 -10.42 4.02 -9.26
C THR A 86 -11.32 3.33 -10.29
N ASN A 87 -10.81 2.33 -11.02
CA ASN A 87 -11.58 1.63 -12.05
C ASN A 87 -12.43 0.51 -11.45
N VAL A 88 -13.75 0.67 -11.54
CA VAL A 88 -14.75 -0.25 -10.97
C VAL A 88 -15.07 -1.47 -11.83
N ARG A 89 -14.70 -1.47 -13.12
CA ARG A 89 -15.28 -2.39 -14.12
C ARG A 89 -15.18 -3.88 -13.75
N ASN A 90 -14.14 -4.27 -13.02
CA ASN A 90 -13.83 -5.67 -12.72
C ASN A 90 -13.82 -5.99 -11.22
N ALA A 91 -13.89 -4.97 -10.38
CA ALA A 91 -13.55 -5.08 -8.96
C ALA A 91 -14.78 -5.06 -8.03
N PHE A 92 -15.98 -4.76 -8.56
CA PHE A 92 -17.17 -4.58 -7.73
C PHE A 92 -17.59 -5.86 -6.98
N GLU A 93 -17.78 -6.95 -7.71
CA GLU A 93 -18.37 -8.18 -7.16
C GLU A 93 -17.41 -8.95 -6.24
N VAL A 94 -16.12 -8.80 -6.47
CA VAL A 94 -15.07 -9.60 -5.81
C VAL A 94 -14.46 -8.92 -4.59
N TYR A 95 -14.64 -7.60 -4.42
CA TYR A 95 -14.07 -6.87 -3.29
C TYR A 95 -14.51 -7.41 -1.93
N GLY A 96 -15.83 -7.52 -1.71
CA GLY A 96 -16.38 -8.02 -0.46
C GLY A 96 -15.91 -9.44 -0.13
N PRO A 97 -16.02 -10.41 -1.06
CA PRO A 97 -15.44 -11.75 -0.89
C PRO A 97 -13.95 -11.74 -0.55
N LEU A 98 -13.13 -11.00 -1.30
CA LEU A 98 -11.68 -10.94 -1.09
C LEU A 98 -11.30 -10.29 0.25
N LEU A 99 -11.99 -9.23 0.66
CA LEU A 99 -11.75 -8.60 1.97
C LEU A 99 -12.09 -9.57 3.11
N ARG A 100 -13.19 -10.32 3.00
CA ARG A 100 -13.55 -11.34 3.98
C ARG A 100 -12.51 -12.44 4.06
N LEU A 101 -12.02 -12.89 2.91
CA LEU A 101 -10.98 -13.92 2.81
C LEU A 101 -9.66 -13.44 3.42
N ALA A 102 -9.18 -12.27 3.01
CA ALA A 102 -7.97 -11.65 3.55
C ALA A 102 -8.06 -11.51 5.08
N SER A 103 -9.20 -11.03 5.59
CA SER A 103 -9.39 -10.91 7.04
C SER A 103 -9.40 -12.27 7.75
N ALA A 104 -10.01 -13.30 7.14
CA ALA A 104 -10.06 -14.63 7.73
C ALA A 104 -8.68 -15.29 7.80
N VAL A 105 -7.82 -15.01 6.82
CA VAL A 105 -6.45 -15.54 6.76
C VAL A 105 -5.51 -14.78 7.70
N LEU A 106 -5.57 -13.45 7.72
CA LEU A 106 -4.61 -12.60 8.44
C LEU A 106 -5.01 -12.35 9.89
N GLU A 107 -6.30 -12.39 10.22
CA GLU A 107 -6.83 -12.11 11.56
C GLU A 107 -7.70 -13.27 12.07
N PRO A 108 -7.18 -14.53 12.12
CA PRO A 108 -7.97 -15.68 12.56
C PRO A 108 -8.38 -15.49 14.03
N GLY A 109 -9.68 -15.63 14.30
CA GLY A 109 -10.24 -15.45 15.65
C GLY A 109 -10.63 -14.02 16.03
N VAL A 110 -10.41 -13.03 15.15
CA VAL A 110 -10.89 -11.66 15.37
C VAL A 110 -12.35 -11.54 14.91
N ALA A 111 -13.22 -11.04 15.81
CA ALA A 111 -14.63 -10.78 15.52
C ALA A 111 -14.77 -9.79 14.35
N LYS A 112 -15.83 -9.94 13.54
CA LYS A 112 -15.99 -9.16 12.29
C LYS A 112 -15.91 -7.64 12.49
N GLY A 113 -16.37 -7.13 13.64
CA GLY A 113 -16.34 -5.70 13.98
C GLY A 113 -14.97 -5.16 14.39
N ASP A 114 -14.03 -6.02 14.77
CA ASP A 114 -12.71 -5.63 15.29
C ASP A 114 -11.58 -5.82 14.26
N ARG A 115 -11.92 -6.29 13.06
CA ARG A 115 -10.96 -6.53 11.97
C ARG A 115 -10.33 -5.23 11.49
N ARG A 116 -9.00 -5.25 11.34
CA ARG A 116 -8.21 -4.10 10.89
C ARG A 116 -7.73 -4.26 9.45
N THR A 117 -7.96 -5.43 8.86
CA THR A 117 -7.64 -5.72 7.47
C THR A 117 -8.34 -4.75 6.53
N ARG A 118 -7.56 -4.15 5.63
CA ARG A 118 -7.98 -3.22 4.58
C ARG A 118 -7.55 -3.77 3.25
N LEU A 119 -8.41 -3.66 2.26
CA LEU A 119 -8.16 -4.15 0.91
C LEU A 119 -8.05 -2.97 -0.07
N LEU A 120 -6.90 -2.89 -0.75
CA LEU A 120 -6.72 -2.13 -1.97
C LEU A 120 -6.87 -3.10 -3.14
N LEU A 121 -7.92 -2.90 -3.93
CA LEU A 121 -8.19 -3.71 -5.10
C LEU A 121 -7.95 -2.86 -6.35
N SER A 122 -7.03 -3.29 -7.20
CA SER A 122 -6.68 -2.57 -8.42
C SER A 122 -6.96 -3.46 -9.63
N SER A 123 -7.62 -2.93 -10.64
CA SER A 123 -7.78 -3.61 -11.94
C SER A 123 -6.66 -3.22 -12.91
N GLU A 124 -6.51 -3.97 -14.01
CA GLU A 124 -5.54 -3.73 -15.11
C GLU A 124 -4.12 -4.25 -14.86
N TRP A 125 -3.99 -5.39 -14.18
CA TRP A 125 -2.72 -6.12 -14.06
C TRP A 125 -2.60 -7.20 -15.14
N ASP A 126 -1.38 -7.49 -15.60
CA ASP A 126 -1.17 -8.49 -16.63
C ASP A 126 -1.02 -9.90 -16.03
N TYR A 127 -1.84 -10.84 -16.50
CA TYR A 127 -1.77 -12.31 -16.36
C TYR A 127 -1.86 -12.99 -14.98
N SER A 128 -1.64 -12.33 -13.83
CA SER A 128 -1.80 -12.99 -12.51
C SER A 128 -2.13 -12.01 -11.39
N PRO A 129 -2.98 -12.38 -10.41
CA PRO A 129 -3.28 -11.51 -9.29
C PRO A 129 -2.03 -11.23 -8.46
N HIS A 130 -1.69 -9.95 -8.31
CA HIS A 130 -0.53 -9.53 -7.53
C HIS A 130 -0.95 -9.27 -6.09
N VAL A 131 -0.48 -10.10 -5.15
CA VAL A 131 -0.79 -9.97 -3.72
C VAL A 131 0.40 -9.41 -2.96
N TYR A 132 0.26 -8.21 -2.41
CA TYR A 132 1.24 -7.64 -1.48
C TYR A 132 0.67 -7.67 -0.06
N THR A 133 1.34 -8.43 0.81
CA THR A 133 1.07 -8.45 2.25
C THR A 133 2.16 -7.64 2.93
N GLU A 134 1.77 -6.69 3.78
CA GLU A 134 2.68 -5.86 4.59
C GLU A 134 3.52 -4.81 3.84
N ILE A 135 2.92 -3.63 3.65
CA ILE A 135 3.68 -2.41 3.41
C ILE A 135 3.98 -1.82 4.79
N ALA A 136 5.27 -1.71 5.16
CA ALA A 136 5.69 -1.37 6.53
C ALA A 136 4.99 -0.14 7.14
N ASP A 137 4.70 0.90 6.35
CA ASP A 137 3.98 2.09 6.85
C ASP A 137 2.48 2.11 6.53
N LEU A 138 1.94 1.04 5.96
CA LEU A 138 0.49 0.77 5.80
C LEU A 138 0.12 -0.58 6.44
N PRO A 139 0.23 -0.70 7.77
CA PRO A 139 -0.13 -1.95 8.45
C PRO A 139 -1.62 -2.27 8.26
N GLY A 140 -1.90 -3.56 8.04
CA GLY A 140 -3.23 -4.09 7.79
C GLY A 140 -3.73 -3.92 6.36
N PHE A 141 -2.96 -3.30 5.47
CA PHE A 141 -3.33 -3.23 4.06
C PHE A 141 -2.89 -4.47 3.29
N VAL A 142 -3.82 -5.00 2.51
CA VAL A 142 -3.64 -6.06 1.53
C VAL A 142 -3.89 -5.46 0.16
N LEU A 143 -2.95 -5.65 -0.75
CA LEU A 143 -3.07 -5.19 -2.13
C LEU A 143 -3.36 -6.40 -3.00
N ILE A 144 -4.42 -6.35 -3.80
CA ILE A 144 -4.73 -7.36 -4.81
C ILE A 144 -4.90 -6.68 -6.16
N GLY A 145 -3.98 -6.93 -7.07
CA GLY A 145 -4.15 -6.58 -8.49
C GLY A 145 -4.98 -7.65 -9.18
N LEU A 146 -5.96 -7.29 -10.00
CA LEU A 146 -6.73 -8.23 -10.81
C LEU A 146 -6.52 -7.98 -12.32
N PRO A 147 -6.38 -9.04 -13.12
CA PRO A 147 -6.30 -8.91 -14.56
C PRO A 147 -7.63 -8.49 -15.14
N ALA A 148 -7.63 -7.31 -15.78
CA ALA A 148 -8.83 -6.77 -16.38
C ALA A 148 -9.42 -7.60 -17.53
N PRO A 149 -8.61 -8.25 -18.39
CA PRO A 149 -9.13 -9.12 -19.46
C PRO A 149 -9.75 -10.42 -18.96
N GLU A 150 -9.44 -10.85 -17.73
CA GLU A 150 -9.90 -12.12 -17.16
C GLU A 150 -10.94 -11.94 -16.07
N SER A 151 -11.58 -10.78 -15.95
CA SER A 151 -12.52 -10.51 -14.85
C SER A 151 -13.72 -11.46 -14.78
N SER A 152 -14.06 -12.13 -15.88
CA SER A 152 -15.07 -13.20 -15.95
C SER A 152 -14.53 -14.59 -15.61
N ASN A 153 -13.23 -14.74 -15.33
CA ASN A 153 -12.60 -16.01 -14.99
C ASN A 153 -12.86 -16.34 -13.50
N PRO A 154 -13.68 -17.37 -13.20
CA PRO A 154 -14.04 -17.71 -11.83
C PRO A 154 -12.85 -18.20 -11.00
N LEU A 155 -11.73 -18.55 -11.63
CA LEU A 155 -10.52 -19.03 -10.97
C LEU A 155 -9.69 -17.90 -10.32
N LEU A 156 -9.95 -16.63 -10.66
CA LEU A 156 -9.19 -15.51 -10.11
C LEU A 156 -9.34 -15.36 -8.58
N VAL A 157 -10.54 -15.57 -8.06
CA VAL A 157 -10.79 -15.43 -6.61
C VAL A 157 -10.13 -16.57 -5.81
N PRO A 158 -10.27 -17.86 -6.20
CA PRO A 158 -9.49 -18.94 -5.60
C PRO A 158 -7.97 -18.72 -5.69
N LEU A 159 -7.47 -18.24 -6.83
CA LEU A 159 -6.03 -17.99 -7.01
C LEU A 159 -5.53 -16.84 -6.12
N ALA A 160 -6.25 -15.72 -6.07
CA ALA A 160 -5.93 -14.62 -5.14
C ALA A 160 -5.96 -15.11 -3.68
N GLY A 161 -6.89 -15.99 -3.34
CA GLY A 161 -6.93 -16.67 -2.05
C GLY A 161 -5.71 -17.55 -1.75
N HIS A 162 -5.24 -18.31 -2.75
CA HIS A 162 -4.03 -19.11 -2.65
C HIS A 162 -2.80 -18.25 -2.37
N GLU A 163 -2.61 -17.18 -3.14
CA GLU A 163 -1.51 -16.23 -2.97
C GLU A 163 -1.56 -15.50 -1.61
N LEU A 164 -2.75 -15.15 -1.12
CA LEU A 164 -2.92 -14.61 0.24
C LEU A 164 -2.45 -15.59 1.33
N GLY A 165 -2.75 -16.88 1.16
CA GLY A 165 -2.30 -17.93 2.07
C GLY A 165 -0.77 -18.08 2.08
N LEU A 166 -0.14 -17.98 0.90
CA LEU A 166 1.33 -18.02 0.77
C LEU A 166 2.00 -16.85 1.50
N GLY A 167 1.45 -15.64 1.40
CA GLY A 167 1.94 -14.45 2.11
C GLY A 167 2.00 -14.63 3.64
N ARG A 168 0.99 -15.30 4.23
CA ARG A 168 0.98 -15.65 5.66
C ARG A 168 2.12 -16.61 6.01
N THR A 169 2.32 -17.66 5.21
CA THR A 169 3.39 -18.66 5.45
C THR A 169 4.80 -18.13 5.20
N GLY A 170 4.96 -17.06 4.42
CA GLY A 170 6.26 -16.39 4.25
C GLY A 170 6.67 -15.52 5.44
N ALA A 171 5.70 -14.99 6.20
CA ALA A 171 5.92 -14.19 7.40
C ALA A 171 6.16 -15.05 8.66
N GLU A 172 5.63 -16.27 8.69
CA GLU A 172 5.99 -17.30 9.68
C GLU A 172 7.15 -18.14 9.12
N GLY A 173 8.40 -17.78 9.45
CA GLY A 173 9.57 -18.63 9.15
C GLY A 173 9.34 -20.09 9.61
N PRO A 174 10.05 -21.08 9.03
CA PRO A 174 9.79 -22.50 9.26
C PRO A 174 10.09 -22.84 10.72
N GLY A 175 9.07 -22.82 11.57
CA GLY A 175 9.29 -22.91 13.00
C GLY A 175 8.04 -22.78 13.84
N ARG A 176 7.05 -23.66 13.61
CA ARG A 176 6.25 -24.29 14.67
C ARG A 176 5.26 -25.28 14.06
N ALA A 177 5.73 -26.51 13.89
CA ALA A 177 4.83 -27.65 13.92
C ALA A 177 4.21 -27.71 15.32
N HIS A 178 2.91 -27.41 15.44
CA HIS A 178 2.16 -27.76 16.63
C HIS A 178 1.85 -29.26 16.58
N VAL A 179 2.64 -30.01 17.33
CA VAL A 179 2.23 -31.28 17.92
C VAL A 179 1.35 -30.95 19.12
N GLY A 180 0.17 -31.54 19.21
CA GLY A 180 -0.76 -31.41 20.33
C GLY A 180 -2.21 -31.44 19.88
#